data_AF-A0A524HN37-F1
#
_entry.id   AF-A0A524HN37-F1
#
_cell.length_a   1.000
_cell.length_b   1.000
_cell.length_c   1.000
_cell.angle_alpha   90.00
_cell.angle_beta   90.00
_cell.angle_gamma   90.00
#
_symmetry.space_group_name_H-M   'P 1'
#
loop_
_entity.id
_entity.type
_entity.pdbx_description
1 polymer ?
#
loop_
_entity_poly.entity_id
_entity_poly.type
_entity_poly.pdbx_seq_one_letter_code
_entity_poly.pdbx_strand_id
1 'polypeptide(L)' 'DPAHSADEQRFILLGLSANLRLLVVVHCLRERGQVIRLISARPASRRERTQYTERNS' A
#
# COMPACT_ATOMS: atom_id res chain seq x y z
N ASP A 1 -20.19 -9.62 -13.22
CA ASP A 1 -20.82 -9.68 -11.89
C ASP A 1 -20.03 -8.81 -10.92
N PRO A 2 -20.65 -7.83 -10.23
CA PRO A 2 -19.99 -7.01 -9.19
C PRO A 2 -19.40 -7.81 -8.02
N ALA A 3 -19.74 -9.10 -7.92
CA ALA A 3 -19.34 -10.00 -6.84
C ALA A 3 -17.83 -10.29 -6.72
N HIS A 4 -17.02 -10.05 -7.75
CA HIS A 4 -15.57 -10.35 -7.68
C HIS A 4 -14.73 -9.24 -7.03
N SER A 5 -15.30 -8.09 -6.67
CA SER A 5 -14.55 -7.00 -6.04
C SER A 5 -14.28 -7.19 -4.54
N ALA A 6 -14.97 -8.15 -3.91
CA ALA A 6 -14.86 -8.42 -2.47
C ALA A 6 -13.70 -9.37 -2.10
N ASP A 7 -13.24 -10.21 -3.03
CA ASP A 7 -12.21 -11.23 -2.80
C ASP A 7 -10.79 -10.83 -3.25
N GLU A 8 -10.61 -9.61 -3.79
CA GLU A 8 -9.26 -9.14 -4.13
C GLU A 8 -8.48 -8.82 -2.86
N GLN A 9 -7.53 -9.71 -2.51
CA GLN A 9 -6.65 -9.54 -1.36
C GLN A 9 -5.94 -8.18 -1.43
N ARG A 10 -6.12 -7.38 -0.37
CA ARG A 10 -5.53 -6.04 -0.26
C ARG A 10 -4.26 -6.09 0.56
N PHE A 11 -3.24 -5.43 0.06
CA PHE A 11 -1.93 -5.31 0.69
C PHE A 11 -1.64 -3.85 0.98
N ILE A 12 -0.98 -3.60 2.12
CA ILE A 12 -0.51 -2.28 2.51
C ILE A 12 1.01 -2.27 2.40
N LEU A 13 1.53 -1.36 1.57
CA LEU A 13 2.94 -1.06 1.42
C LEU A 13 3.24 0.28 2.11
N LEU A 14 4.33 0.34 2.87
CA LEU A 14 4.84 1.55 3.48
C LEU A 14 6.23 1.80 2.89
N GLY A 15 6.44 2.95 2.24
CA GLY A 15 7.69 3.21 1.53
C GLY A 15 7.87 4.66 1.11
N LEU A 16 9.08 5.00 0.64
CA LEU A 16 9.42 6.33 0.17
C LEU A 16 9.02 6.51 -1.30
N SER A 17 8.41 7.64 -1.60
CA SER A 17 8.25 8.10 -2.99
C SER A 17 9.56 8.67 -3.55
N ALA A 18 9.62 8.88 -4.86
CA ALA A 18 10.75 9.54 -5.53
C ALA A 18 11.08 10.93 -4.95
N ASN A 19 10.08 11.61 -4.38
CA ASN A 19 10.24 12.91 -3.72
C ASN A 19 10.54 12.78 -2.21
N LEU A 20 11.03 11.62 -1.76
CA LEU A 20 11.39 11.32 -0.35
C LEU A 20 10.25 11.50 0.67
N ARG A 21 8.99 11.38 0.22
CA ARG A 21 7.83 11.38 1.12
C ARG A 21 7.47 9.94 1.47
N LEU A 22 7.37 9.62 2.76
CA LEU A 22 6.83 8.33 3.21
C LEU A 22 5.33 8.25 2.87
N LEU A 23 4.96 7.22 2.12
CA LEU A 23 3.60 6.95 1.67
C LEU A 23 3.12 5.61 2.21
N VAL A 24 1.83 5.57 2.56
CA VAL A 24 1.06 4.35 2.70
C VAL A 24 0.36 4.10 1.38
N VAL A 25 0.59 2.93 0.78
CA VAL A 25 0.01 2.52 -0.49
C VAL A 25 -0.80 1.25 -0.27
N VAL A 26 -2.10 1.31 -0.58
CA VAL A 26 -2.98 0.15 -0.61
C VAL A 26 -3.08 -0.34 -2.05
N HIS A 27 -2.79 -1.61 -2.28
CA HIS A 27 -2.84 -2.22 -3.61
C HIS A 27 -3.44 -3.62 -3.56
N CYS A 28 -3.84 -4.13 -4.71
CA CYS A 28 -4.16 -5.54 -4.91
C CYS A 28 -3.39 -6.10 -6.11
N LEU A 29 -3.23 -7.41 -6.11
CA LEU A 29 -2.62 -8.16 -7.21
C LEU A 29 -3.72 -8.81 -8.03
N ARG A 30 -3.61 -8.70 -9.35
CA ARG A 30 -4.50 -9.33 -10.33
C ARG A 30 -3.68 -10.22 -11.27
N GLU A 31 -4.38 -11.02 -12.07
CA GLU A 31 -3.77 -11.86 -13.11
C GLU A 31 -2.61 -12.70 -12.56
N ARG A 32 -2.84 -13.40 -11.44
CA ARG A 32 -1.84 -14.23 -10.75
C ARG A 32 -0.55 -13.45 -10.40
N GLY A 33 -0.68 -12.18 -10.03
CA GLY A 33 0.43 -11.34 -9.59
C GLY A 33 1.12 -10.54 -10.69
N GLN A 34 0.67 -10.65 -11.95
CA GLN A 34 1.27 -9.90 -13.07
C GLN A 34 0.84 -8.43 -13.12
N VAL A 35 -0.32 -8.11 -12.54
CA VAL A 35 -0.86 -6.75 -12.55
C VAL A 35 -1.03 -6.24 -11.14
N ILE A 36 -0.40 -5.10 -10.85
CA ILE A 36 -0.57 -4.37 -9.60
C ILE A 36 -1.58 -3.25 -9.83
N ARG A 37 -2.70 -3.26 -9.10
CA ARG A 37 -3.65 -2.15 -9.10
C ARG A 37 -3.46 -1.33 -7.83
N LEU A 38 -3.13 -0.05 -8.00
CA LEU A 38 -3.13 0.91 -6.91
C LEU A 38 -4.58 1.28 -6.55
N ILE A 39 -4.93 1.12 -5.28
CA ILE A 39 -6.26 1.45 -4.75
C ILE A 39 -6.21 2.83 -4.08
N SER A 40 -5.19 3.07 -3.27
CA SER A 40 -4.98 4.35 -2.58
C SER A 40 -3.50 4.58 -2.35
N ALA A 41 -3.07 5.84 -2.47
CA ALA A 41 -1.74 6.27 -2.07
C ALA A 41 -1.89 7.59 -1.31
N ARG A 42 -1.42 7.64 -0.07
CA ARG A 42 -1.48 8.84 0.76
C ARG A 42 -0.19 9.04 1.54
N PRO A 43 0.14 10.27 1.94
CA PRO A 43 1.20 10.50 2.92
C PRO A 43 0.96 9.67 4.19
N ALA A 44 2.03 9.05 4.67
CA ALA A 44 2.00 8.39 5.97
C ALA A 44 1.75 9.43 7.07
N SER A 45 0.84 9.11 7.98
CA SER A 45 0.57 9.90 9.18
C SER A 45 1.78 9.89 10.12
N ARG A 46 1.81 10.78 11.11
CA ARG A 46 2.90 10.83 12.10
C ARG A 46 3.06 9.48 12.82
N ARG A 47 1.96 8.85 13.21
CA ARG A 47 1.95 7.54 13.88
C ARG A 47 2.53 6.43 13.00
N GLU A 48 2.13 6.37 11.73
CA GLU A 48 2.65 5.37 10.78
C GLU A 48 4.13 5.57 10.46
N ARG A 49 4.60 6.83 10.43
CA ARG A 49 6.04 7.13 10.29
C ARG A 49 6.84 6.61 11.47
N THR A 50 6.37 6.85 12.69
CA THR A 50 7.05 6.34 13.90
C THR A 50 7.10 4.81 13.89
N GLN A 51 5.99 4.15 13.59
CA GLN A 51 5.94 2.69 13.49
C GLN A 51 6.89 2.14 12.40
N TYR A 52 7.05 2.84 11.27
CA TYR A 52 8.03 2.47 10.24
C TYR A 52 9.45 2.55 10.78
N THR A 53 9.82 3.67 11.41
CA THR A 53 11.18 3.89 11.93
C THR A 53 11.52 2.85 12.99
N GLU A 54 10.61 2.57 13.93
CA GLU A 54 10.81 1.57 14.99
C GLU A 54 10.99 0.15 14.45
N ARG A 55 10.32 -0.19 13.35
CA ARG A 55 10.40 -1.55 12.76
C ARG A 55 11.68 -1.78 11.93
N ASN A 56 12.39 -0.71 11.59
CA ASN A 56 13.63 -0.72 10.82
C ASN A 56 14.87 -0.37 11.68
N SER A 57 14.70 -0.20 12.99
CA SER A 57 15.75 0.07 13.99
C SER A 57 16.13 -1.23 14.71
#